data_AF-A0A6P7WS94-F1
#
_entry.id   AF-A0A6P7WS94-F1
#
_cell.length_a   1.000
_cell.length_b   1.000
_cell.length_c   1.000
_cell.angle_alpha   90.00
_cell.angle_beta   90.00
_cell.angle_gamma   90.00
#
_symmetry.space_group_name_H-M   'P 1'
#
loop_
_entity.id
_entity.type
_entity.pdbx_description
1 polymer ?
#
loop_
_entity_poly.entity_id
_entity_poly.type
_entity_poly.pdbx_seq_one_letter_code
_entity_poly.pdbx_strand_id
1 'polypeptide(L)'
;MDSLLLCLTFLPLALLQTSRCCVFCQMKSKNVERRFQRLCNFYREVFGTNSCTKYPSREDFAPFGLDVEAMKMVTEKTHRVFRVIEIKEEARLADVETYWDWLVEVKLPELTKELLCPPVCHDITKGINCSTCKKKAMRCLSLKTCYPDQMDIFDTVIVLACSSALSIVAGCILCVVEFRYKK
;
A
#
# COMPACT_ATOMS: atom_id res chain seq x y z
N MET A 1 42.85 11.77 -44.46
CA MET A 1 41.92 10.66 -44.69
C MET A 1 41.23 10.41 -43.36
N ASP A 2 40.56 11.43 -42.83
CA ASP A 2 40.18 11.51 -41.41
C ASP A 2 38.79 12.15 -41.25
N SER A 3 37.93 11.90 -42.24
CA SER A 3 36.49 12.06 -42.12
C SER A 3 35.90 10.81 -41.46
N LEU A 4 34.86 11.00 -40.64
CA LEU A 4 33.78 10.02 -40.36
C LEU A 4 33.80 9.17 -39.07
N LEU A 5 34.68 9.37 -38.08
CA LEU A 5 34.62 8.53 -36.85
C LEU A 5 34.31 9.24 -35.53
N LEU A 6 33.91 10.51 -35.54
CA LEU A 6 33.54 11.26 -34.33
C LEU A 6 32.07 11.73 -34.29
N CYS A 7 31.25 11.32 -35.28
CA CYS A 7 29.79 11.51 -35.28
C CYS A 7 29.03 10.36 -34.59
N LEU A 8 29.64 9.70 -33.61
CA LEU A 8 28.92 8.86 -32.64
C LEU A 8 28.75 9.65 -31.33
N THR A 9 28.25 10.87 -31.46
CA THR A 9 27.71 11.62 -30.34
C THR A 9 26.47 10.89 -29.84
N PHE A 10 26.66 10.15 -28.75
CA PHE A 10 25.72 10.03 -27.63
C PHE A 10 24.28 10.47 -27.97
N LEU A 11 23.48 9.53 -28.47
CA LEU A 11 22.09 9.50 -28.03
C LEU A 11 22.13 8.84 -26.65
N PRO A 12 22.08 9.55 -25.52
CA PRO A 12 21.49 8.92 -24.36
C PRO A 12 20.05 8.68 -24.81
N LEU A 13 19.73 7.42 -25.09
CA LEU A 13 18.36 6.95 -25.06
C LEU A 13 17.84 7.43 -23.72
N ALA A 14 17.07 8.52 -23.72
CA ALA A 14 16.38 8.97 -22.54
C ALA A 14 15.51 7.78 -22.13
N LEU A 15 15.99 7.04 -21.14
CA LEU A 15 15.21 6.03 -20.46
C LEU A 15 14.04 6.82 -19.90
N LEU A 16 12.94 6.88 -20.65
CA LEU A 16 11.69 7.42 -20.16
C LEU A 16 11.49 6.75 -18.81
N GLN A 17 11.62 7.55 -17.75
CA GLN A 17 11.19 7.17 -16.42
C GLN A 17 9.68 6.96 -16.57
N THR A 18 9.33 5.75 -16.96
CA THR A 18 7.97 5.26 -16.91
C THR A 18 7.59 5.41 -15.44
N SER A 19 6.58 6.23 -15.19
CA SER A 19 5.95 6.34 -13.88
C SER A 19 5.45 4.94 -13.55
N ARG A 20 6.20 4.15 -12.80
CA ARG A 20 5.81 2.79 -12.46
C ARG A 20 5.12 2.83 -11.12
N CYS A 21 3.80 2.87 -11.17
CA CYS A 21 2.94 2.65 -10.02
C CYS A 21 2.25 1.28 -10.13
N CYS A 22 1.71 0.75 -9.03
CA CYS A 22 1.01 -0.54 -8.99
C CYS A 22 0.04 -0.68 -10.18
N VAL A 23 -0.81 0.34 -10.33
CA VAL A 23 -1.92 0.39 -11.29
C VAL A 23 -1.51 0.23 -12.75
N PHE A 24 -0.25 0.52 -13.11
CA PHE A 24 0.23 0.45 -14.49
C PHE A 24 1.00 -0.85 -14.78
N CYS A 25 1.24 -1.69 -13.78
CA CYS A 25 2.01 -2.92 -13.94
C CYS A 25 1.30 -4.01 -14.76
N GLN A 26 -0.04 -4.01 -14.77
CA GLN A 26 -0.86 -5.02 -15.45
C GLN A 26 -1.84 -4.38 -16.43
N MET A 27 -2.42 -5.21 -17.31
CA MET A 27 -3.46 -4.83 -18.27
C MET A 27 -3.11 -3.60 -19.13
N LYS A 28 -1.95 -3.66 -19.80
CA LYS A 28 -1.45 -2.60 -20.70
C LYS A 28 -2.48 -2.18 -21.77
N SER A 29 -3.33 -3.09 -22.23
CA SER A 29 -4.40 -2.79 -23.20
C SER A 29 -5.39 -1.72 -22.73
N LYS A 30 -5.56 -1.54 -21.41
CA LYS A 30 -6.45 -0.54 -20.81
C LYS A 30 -5.89 0.88 -20.85
N ASN A 31 -4.61 1.04 -21.24
CA ASN A 31 -3.91 2.32 -21.40
C ASN A 31 -4.07 3.29 -20.22
N VAL A 32 -4.14 2.76 -18.99
CA VAL A 32 -4.42 3.53 -17.77
C VAL A 32 -3.36 4.60 -17.53
N GLU A 33 -2.08 4.27 -17.75
CA GLU A 33 -0.96 5.22 -17.65
C GLU A 33 -1.12 6.42 -18.59
N ARG A 34 -1.38 6.17 -19.88
CA ARG A 34 -1.58 7.24 -20.87
C ARG A 34 -2.82 8.08 -20.54
N ARG A 35 -3.87 7.47 -19.99
CA ARG A 35 -5.06 8.20 -19.55
C ARG A 35 -4.77 9.09 -18.36
N PHE A 36 -4.08 8.57 -17.35
CA PHE A 36 -3.65 9.35 -16.19
C PHE A 36 -2.82 10.55 -16.62
N GLN A 37 -1.82 10.37 -17.49
CA GLN A 37 -0.99 11.46 -17.99
C GLN A 37 -1.82 12.55 -18.69
N ARG A 38 -2.78 12.18 -19.52
CA ARG A 38 -3.67 13.15 -20.19
C ARG A 38 -4.54 13.93 -19.20
N LEU A 39 -5.18 13.23 -18.26
CA LEU A 39 -6.00 13.86 -17.22
C LEU A 39 -5.16 14.76 -16.31
N CYS A 40 -3.96 14.33 -15.93
CA CYS A 40 -3.03 15.09 -15.11
C CYS A 40 -2.52 16.35 -15.83
N ASN A 41 -2.23 16.27 -17.13
CA ASN A 41 -1.87 17.44 -17.92
C ASN A 41 -3.03 18.44 -17.96
N PHE A 42 -4.25 17.95 -18.24
CA PHE A 42 -5.43 18.81 -18.28
C PHE A 42 -5.73 19.44 -16.92
N TYR A 43 -5.59 18.70 -15.82
CA TYR A 43 -5.68 19.24 -14.46
C TYR A 43 -4.72 20.42 -14.26
N ARG A 44 -3.45 20.26 -14.67
CA ARG A 44 -2.44 21.32 -14.51
C ARG A 44 -2.75 22.57 -15.34
N GLU A 45 -3.29 22.39 -16.54
CA GLU A 45 -3.73 23.49 -17.40
C GLU A 45 -4.91 24.26 -16.80
N VAL A 46 -5.91 23.56 -16.25
CA VAL A 46 -7.12 24.16 -15.69
C VAL A 46 -6.87 24.81 -14.33
N PHE A 47 -6.12 24.15 -13.44
CA PHE A 47 -5.90 24.61 -12.07
C PHE A 47 -4.58 25.39 -11.89
N GLY A 48 -3.74 25.49 -12.91
CA GLY A 48 -2.48 26.24 -12.86
C GLY A 48 -1.43 25.65 -11.91
N THR A 49 -1.44 24.33 -11.69
CA THR A 49 -0.54 23.63 -10.76
C THR A 49 0.60 22.89 -11.46
N ASN A 50 1.68 22.61 -10.74
CA ASN A 50 2.81 21.82 -11.26
C ASN A 50 2.59 20.30 -11.13
N SER A 51 1.69 19.88 -10.25
CA SER A 51 1.34 18.48 -10.01
C SER A 51 -0.18 18.33 -9.90
N CYS A 52 -0.70 17.18 -10.32
CA CYS A 52 -2.10 16.80 -10.18
C CYS A 52 -2.36 15.85 -8.99
N THR A 53 -1.32 15.55 -8.20
CA THR A 53 -1.37 14.65 -7.04
C THR A 53 -0.18 14.91 -6.11
N LYS A 54 -0.30 14.51 -4.84
CA LYS A 54 0.83 14.43 -3.90
C LYS A 54 1.85 13.33 -4.24
N TYR A 55 1.46 12.34 -5.05
CA TYR A 55 2.25 11.13 -5.34
C TYR A 55 2.55 10.96 -6.83
N PRO A 56 3.38 11.84 -7.43
CA PRO A 56 3.67 11.82 -8.85
C PRO A 56 4.74 10.79 -9.23
N SER A 57 5.52 10.27 -8.27
CA SER A 57 6.75 9.54 -8.56
C SER A 57 6.61 8.03 -8.32
N ARG A 58 7.44 7.24 -9.00
CA ARG A 58 7.46 5.78 -8.80
C ARG A 58 7.98 5.39 -7.41
N GLU A 59 8.79 6.23 -6.79
CA GLU A 59 9.38 6.02 -5.47
C GLU A 59 8.28 6.00 -4.39
N ASP A 60 7.20 6.75 -4.59
CA ASP A 60 6.01 6.76 -3.72
C ASP A 60 5.35 5.36 -3.66
N PHE A 61 5.61 4.52 -4.67
CA PHE A 61 5.08 3.16 -4.77
C PHE A 61 6.09 2.06 -4.38
N ALA A 62 7.31 2.41 -3.98
CA ALA A 62 8.33 1.45 -3.56
C ALA A 62 7.91 0.56 -2.37
N PRO A 63 7.17 1.07 -1.36
CA PRO A 63 6.74 0.27 -0.21
C PRO A 63 5.67 -0.78 -0.54
N PHE A 64 4.96 -0.65 -1.66
CA PHE A 64 3.78 -1.46 -1.95
C PHE A 64 4.07 -2.74 -2.73
N GLY A 65 3.29 -3.76 -2.40
CA GLY A 65 3.32 -5.05 -3.07
C GLY A 65 1.93 -5.67 -3.10
N LEU A 66 1.49 -6.09 -4.29
CA LEU A 66 0.17 -6.69 -4.50
C LEU A 66 0.31 -8.07 -5.15
N ASP A 67 -0.65 -8.96 -4.90
CA ASP A 67 -0.83 -10.16 -5.70
C ASP A 67 -1.36 -9.82 -7.11
N VAL A 68 -1.39 -10.82 -7.99
CA VAL A 68 -1.75 -10.62 -9.41
C VAL A 68 -3.22 -10.22 -9.56
N GLU A 69 -4.10 -10.78 -8.75
CA GLU A 69 -5.55 -10.60 -8.81
C GLU A 69 -5.94 -9.23 -8.25
N ALA A 70 -5.40 -8.84 -7.10
CA ALA A 70 -5.54 -7.48 -6.55
C ALA A 70 -5.01 -6.43 -7.52
N MET A 71 -3.86 -6.69 -8.18
CA MET A 71 -3.32 -5.79 -9.19
C MET A 71 -4.27 -5.61 -10.38
N LYS A 72 -4.84 -6.69 -10.90
CA LYS A 72 -5.85 -6.60 -11.97
C LYS A 72 -7.08 -5.83 -11.50
N MET A 73 -7.57 -6.12 -10.29
CA MET A 73 -8.73 -5.44 -9.73
C MET A 73 -8.52 -3.93 -9.64
N VAL A 74 -7.41 -3.48 -9.08
CA VAL A 74 -7.13 -2.05 -8.88
C VAL A 74 -6.91 -1.34 -10.22
N THR A 75 -6.26 -1.97 -11.19
CA THR A 75 -6.11 -1.41 -12.53
C THR A 75 -7.45 -1.27 -13.26
N GLU A 76 -8.33 -2.27 -13.18
CA GLU A 76 -9.67 -2.18 -13.80
C GLU A 76 -10.53 -1.10 -13.13
N LYS A 77 -10.52 -1.02 -11.80
CA LYS A 77 -11.24 0.04 -11.06
C LYS A 77 -10.74 1.42 -11.47
N THR A 78 -9.43 1.61 -11.52
CA THR A 78 -8.82 2.90 -11.91
C THR A 78 -9.14 3.26 -13.36
N HIS A 79 -9.10 2.28 -14.28
CA HIS A 79 -9.53 2.49 -15.65
C HIS A 79 -10.97 3.02 -15.73
N ARG A 80 -11.89 2.46 -14.93
CA ARG A 80 -13.30 2.87 -14.88
C ARG A 80 -13.48 4.27 -14.29
N VAL A 81 -12.83 4.57 -13.17
CA VAL A 81 -12.90 5.90 -12.54
C VAL A 81 -12.41 6.98 -13.50
N PHE A 82 -11.24 6.79 -14.11
CA PHE A 82 -10.73 7.76 -15.07
C PHE A 82 -11.63 7.91 -16.31
N ARG A 83 -12.30 6.84 -16.75
CA ARG A 83 -13.27 6.94 -17.84
C ARG A 83 -14.48 7.81 -17.44
N VAL A 84 -14.95 7.70 -16.20
CA VAL A 84 -16.05 8.55 -15.70
C VAL A 84 -15.61 10.01 -15.64
N ILE A 85 -14.39 10.29 -15.21
CA ILE A 85 -13.83 11.64 -15.20
C ILE A 85 -13.71 12.19 -16.62
N GLU A 86 -13.15 11.42 -17.56
CA GLU A 86 -13.07 11.81 -18.97
C GLU A 86 -14.45 12.18 -19.56
N ILE A 87 -15.50 11.40 -19.25
CA ILE A 87 -16.85 11.64 -19.78
C ILE A 87 -17.51 12.89 -19.16
N LYS A 88 -17.20 13.19 -17.90
CA LYS A 88 -17.77 14.34 -17.18
C LYS A 88 -16.91 15.60 -17.28
N GLU A 89 -15.82 15.52 -18.04
CA GLU A 89 -14.91 16.62 -18.39
C GLU A 89 -14.48 17.47 -17.17
N GLU A 90 -14.45 18.80 -17.33
CA GLU A 90 -13.96 19.75 -16.31
C GLU A 90 -14.67 19.62 -14.96
N ALA A 91 -15.98 19.30 -14.97
CA ALA A 91 -16.79 19.21 -13.76
C ALA A 91 -16.34 18.12 -12.77
N ARG A 92 -15.48 17.20 -13.19
CA ARG A 92 -14.94 16.10 -12.37
C ARG A 92 -13.42 16.02 -12.40
N LEU A 93 -12.75 17.03 -12.94
CA LEU A 93 -11.30 17.00 -13.07
C LEU A 93 -10.59 16.98 -11.70
N ALA A 94 -11.16 17.64 -10.69
CA ALA A 94 -10.67 17.58 -9.31
C ALA A 94 -10.73 16.17 -8.68
N ASP A 95 -11.59 15.29 -9.20
CA ASP A 95 -11.68 13.91 -8.72
C ASP A 95 -10.42 13.10 -9.08
N VAL A 96 -9.60 13.57 -10.04
CA VAL A 96 -8.33 12.91 -10.40
C VAL A 96 -7.38 12.88 -9.22
N GLU A 97 -7.12 14.04 -8.62
CA GLU A 97 -6.28 14.19 -7.43
C GLU A 97 -6.87 13.40 -6.26
N THR A 98 -8.15 13.64 -5.97
CA THR A 98 -8.86 13.02 -4.84
C THR A 98 -8.79 11.50 -4.90
N TYR A 99 -9.06 10.92 -6.07
CA TYR A 99 -9.01 9.48 -6.27
C TYR A 99 -7.58 8.93 -6.19
N TRP A 100 -6.62 9.63 -6.80
CA TRP A 100 -5.23 9.15 -6.85
C TRP A 100 -4.58 9.18 -5.48
N ASP A 101 -4.78 10.25 -4.71
CA ASP A 101 -4.27 10.37 -3.35
C ASP A 101 -4.90 9.32 -2.45
N TRP A 102 -6.22 9.12 -2.52
CA TRP A 102 -6.90 8.04 -1.79
C TRP A 102 -6.37 6.65 -2.16
N LEU A 103 -6.10 6.41 -3.44
CA LEU A 103 -5.56 5.14 -3.92
C LEU A 103 -4.21 4.85 -3.24
N VAL A 104 -3.33 5.84 -3.13
CA VAL A 104 -2.00 5.70 -2.52
C VAL A 104 -2.06 5.66 -1.00
N GLU A 105 -2.83 6.53 -0.37
CA GLU A 105 -2.88 6.69 1.09
C GLU A 105 -3.69 5.59 1.78
N VAL A 106 -4.70 5.04 1.10
CA VAL A 106 -5.66 4.12 1.70
C VAL A 106 -5.62 2.76 1.02
N LYS A 107 -5.92 2.72 -0.28
CA LYS A 107 -6.24 1.45 -0.93
C LYS A 107 -5.03 0.56 -1.18
N LEU A 108 -3.89 1.12 -1.60
CA LEU A 108 -2.67 0.34 -1.80
C LEU A 108 -2.09 -0.21 -0.48
N PRO A 109 -2.06 0.55 0.62
CA PRO A 109 -1.73 0.02 1.95
C PRO A 109 -2.63 -1.14 2.38
N GLU A 110 -3.95 -1.03 2.20
CA GLU A 110 -4.89 -2.11 2.50
C GLU A 110 -4.55 -3.39 1.73
N LEU A 111 -4.42 -3.29 0.40
CA LEU A 111 -4.10 -4.45 -0.45
C LEU A 111 -2.71 -5.02 -0.16
N THR A 112 -1.76 -4.16 0.21
CA THR A 112 -0.42 -4.61 0.63
C THR A 112 -0.49 -5.39 1.94
N LYS A 113 -1.32 -4.96 2.89
CA LYS A 113 -1.57 -5.70 4.13
C LYS A 113 -2.28 -7.03 3.85
N GLU A 114 -3.27 -7.07 2.98
CA GLU A 114 -3.94 -8.32 2.57
C GLU A 114 -2.94 -9.38 2.06
N LEU A 115 -1.90 -8.95 1.34
CA LEU A 115 -0.83 -9.83 0.86
C LEU A 115 0.19 -10.19 1.95
N LEU A 116 0.65 -9.20 2.73
CA LEU A 116 1.85 -9.32 3.59
C LEU A 116 1.55 -9.59 5.07
N CYS A 117 0.29 -9.59 5.48
CA CYS A 117 -0.11 -9.86 6.86
C CYS A 117 -0.53 -11.32 7.08
N PRO A 118 -0.41 -11.84 8.32
CA PRO A 118 -1.00 -13.13 8.70
C PRO A 118 -2.53 -13.11 8.56
N PRO A 119 -3.18 -14.24 8.23
CA PRO A 119 -2.60 -15.58 8.07
C PRO A 119 -2.03 -15.85 6.65
N VAL A 120 -2.20 -14.93 5.70
CA VAL A 120 -1.80 -15.12 4.29
C VAL A 120 -0.28 -15.22 4.16
N CYS A 121 0.45 -14.43 4.95
CA CYS A 121 1.90 -14.39 4.94
C CYS A 121 2.46 -14.93 6.27
N HIS A 122 3.46 -15.82 6.22
CA HIS A 122 4.14 -16.35 7.42
C HIS A 122 5.58 -15.81 7.56
N ASP A 123 6.41 -15.95 6.52
CA ASP A 123 7.76 -15.37 6.49
C ASP A 123 8.01 -14.56 5.21
N ILE A 124 7.76 -15.20 4.06
CA ILE A 124 7.96 -14.62 2.73
C ILE A 124 6.78 -15.02 1.86
N THR A 125 6.30 -14.09 1.04
CA THR A 125 5.32 -14.36 -0.01
C THR A 125 5.79 -13.81 -1.36
N LYS A 126 5.18 -14.27 -2.45
CA LYS A 126 5.46 -13.78 -3.80
C LYS A 126 4.44 -12.71 -4.16
N GLY A 127 4.91 -11.47 -4.30
CA GLY A 127 4.11 -10.33 -4.74
C GLY A 127 4.69 -9.64 -5.97
N ILE A 128 3.94 -8.73 -6.56
CA ILE A 128 4.44 -7.79 -7.57
C ILE A 128 4.84 -6.51 -6.84
N ASN A 129 6.11 -6.12 -6.96
CA ASN A 129 6.57 -4.84 -6.43
C ASN A 129 6.08 -3.70 -7.33
N CYS A 130 5.40 -2.72 -6.74
CA CYS A 130 4.72 -1.68 -7.50
C CYS A 130 5.64 -0.68 -8.20
N SER A 131 6.80 -0.38 -7.61
CA SER A 131 7.78 0.52 -8.25
C SER A 131 8.50 -0.10 -9.45
N THR A 132 8.66 -1.44 -9.47
CA THR A 132 9.42 -2.13 -10.50
C THR A 132 8.54 -2.90 -11.50
N CYS A 133 7.30 -3.18 -11.13
CA CYS A 133 6.37 -4.09 -11.81
C CYS A 133 6.92 -5.51 -11.99
N LYS A 134 7.83 -5.95 -11.12
CA LYS A 134 8.42 -7.29 -11.15
C LYS A 134 7.87 -8.14 -10.02
N LYS A 135 7.67 -9.43 -10.30
CA LYS A 135 7.42 -10.43 -9.24
C LYS A 135 8.67 -10.51 -8.36
N LYS A 136 8.48 -10.42 -7.05
CA LYS A 136 9.56 -10.43 -6.05
C LYS A 136 9.10 -11.19 -4.81
N ALA A 137 10.03 -11.90 -4.18
CA ALA A 137 9.86 -12.40 -2.83
C ALA A 137 9.84 -11.22 -1.85
N MET A 138 8.78 -11.11 -1.06
CA MET A 138 8.54 -10.03 -0.11
C MET A 138 8.43 -10.63 1.28
N ARG A 139 9.07 -9.98 2.25
CA ARG A 139 8.94 -10.37 3.65
C ARG A 139 7.58 -9.95 4.19
N CYS A 140 7.00 -10.78 5.05
CA CYS A 140 5.77 -10.43 5.74
C CYS A 140 5.95 -9.21 6.63
N LEU A 141 4.86 -8.47 6.83
CA LEU A 141 4.83 -7.33 7.74
C LEU A 141 4.77 -7.83 9.19
N SER A 142 5.29 -7.02 10.11
CA SER A 142 5.19 -7.31 11.54
C SER A 142 3.73 -7.26 12.00
N LEU A 143 3.39 -8.05 13.03
CA LEU A 143 2.04 -8.10 13.58
C LEU A 143 1.56 -6.70 14.01
N LYS A 144 2.44 -5.89 14.62
CA LYS A 144 2.17 -4.50 15.02
C LYS A 144 1.81 -3.59 13.83
N THR A 145 2.42 -3.80 12.66
CA THR A 145 2.09 -3.03 11.44
C THR A 145 0.73 -3.45 10.86
N CYS A 146 0.41 -4.74 10.94
CA CYS A 146 -0.84 -5.29 10.45
C CYS A 146 -2.04 -4.91 11.33
N TYR A 147 -1.86 -5.05 12.65
CA TYR A 147 -2.91 -4.92 13.66
C TYR A 147 -2.45 -3.99 14.79
N PRO A 148 -2.45 -2.67 14.58
CA PRO A 148 -1.95 -1.71 15.59
C PRO A 148 -2.84 -1.66 16.84
N ASP A 149 -4.14 -1.95 16.70
CA ASP A 149 -5.13 -1.86 17.79
C ASP A 149 -5.36 -3.20 18.53
N GLN A 150 -4.73 -4.29 18.08
CA GLN A 150 -4.74 -5.51 18.88
C GLN A 150 -3.84 -5.30 20.09
N MET A 151 -4.43 -5.37 21.29
CA MET A 151 -3.64 -5.47 22.53
C MET A 151 -2.61 -6.58 22.34
N ASP A 152 -1.36 -6.28 22.67
CA ASP A 152 -0.28 -7.24 22.49
C ASP A 152 -0.68 -8.52 23.24
N ILE A 153 -0.44 -9.69 22.66
CA ILE A 153 -0.81 -10.97 23.31
C ILE A 153 -0.22 -11.01 24.74
N PHE A 154 0.92 -10.35 24.93
CA PHE A 154 1.55 -10.09 26.22
C PHE A 154 0.67 -9.32 27.20
N ASP A 155 -0.02 -8.26 26.79
CA ASP A 155 -0.91 -7.49 27.67
C ASP A 155 -2.07 -8.37 28.16
N THR A 156 -2.63 -9.20 27.26
CA THR A 156 -3.68 -10.16 27.62
C THR A 156 -3.17 -11.21 28.60
N VAL A 157 -1.96 -11.74 28.37
CA VAL A 157 -1.31 -12.71 29.26
C VAL A 157 -1.02 -12.09 30.63
N ILE A 158 -0.56 -10.84 30.68
CA ILE A 158 -0.31 -10.11 31.94
C ILE A 158 -1.61 -9.96 32.73
N VAL A 159 -2.69 -9.52 32.09
CA VAL A 159 -4.00 -9.35 32.75
C VAL A 159 -4.53 -10.69 33.30
N LEU A 160 -4.39 -11.79 32.55
CA LEU A 160 -4.76 -13.13 33.00
C LEU A 160 -3.88 -13.61 34.16
N ALA A 161 -2.57 -13.35 34.12
CA ALA A 161 -1.66 -13.70 35.21
C ALA A 161 -1.98 -12.90 36.48
N CYS A 162 -2.28 -11.60 36.37
CA CYS A 162 -2.63 -10.77 37.52
C CYS A 162 -3.97 -11.18 38.16
N SER A 163 -4.99 -11.45 37.35
CA SER A 163 -6.32 -11.86 37.85
C SER A 163 -6.29 -13.25 38.51
N SER A 164 -5.53 -14.19 37.95
CA SER A 164 -5.33 -15.51 38.57
C SER A 164 -4.56 -15.41 39.89
N ALA A 165 -3.50 -14.61 39.95
CA ALA A 165 -2.75 -14.37 41.19
C ALA A 165 -3.63 -13.76 42.29
N LEU A 166 -4.45 -12.76 41.96
CA LEU A 166 -5.40 -12.15 42.91
C LEU A 166 -6.40 -13.17 43.46
N SER A 167 -6.90 -14.06 42.59
CA SER A 167 -7.85 -15.11 42.99
C SER A 167 -7.22 -16.11 43.97
N ILE A 168 -5.96 -16.49 43.72
CA ILE A 168 -5.19 -17.37 44.63
C ILE A 168 -4.97 -16.68 45.97
N VAL A 169 -4.54 -15.41 45.97
CA VAL A 169 -4.32 -14.64 47.20
C VAL A 169 -5.60 -14.52 48.01
N ALA A 170 -6.72 -14.19 47.37
CA ALA A 170 -8.03 -14.12 48.02
C ALA A 170 -8.43 -15.46 48.63
N GLY A 171 -8.24 -16.57 47.90
CA GLY A 171 -8.48 -17.93 48.41
C GLY A 171 -7.61 -18.26 49.62
N CYS A 172 -6.31 -17.95 49.58
CA CYS A 172 -5.40 -18.15 50.72
C CYS A 172 -5.83 -17.35 51.95
N ILE A 173 -6.23 -16.08 51.78
CA ILE A 173 -6.71 -15.23 52.88
C ILE A 173 -7.96 -15.85 53.52
N LEU A 174 -8.94 -16.27 52.71
CA LEU A 174 -10.15 -16.93 53.20
C LEU A 174 -9.84 -18.19 53.99
N CYS A 175 -8.93 -19.05 53.48
CA CYS A 175 -8.48 -20.25 54.19
C CYS A 175 -7.85 -19.93 55.56
N VAL A 176 -7.01 -18.90 55.65
CA VAL A 176 -6.38 -18.48 56.91
C VAL A 176 -7.42 -17.95 57.90
N VAL A 177 -8.38 -17.16 57.43
CA VAL A 177 -9.47 -16.62 58.28
C VAL A 177 -10.33 -17.76 58.83
N GLU A 178 -10.74 -18.73 58.01
CA GLU A 178 -11.52 -19.89 58.49
C GLU A 178 -10.76 -20.69 59.55
N PHE A 179 -9.47 -20.95 59.34
CA PHE A 179 -8.65 -21.70 60.30
C PHE A 179 -8.49 -20.99 61.66
N ARG A 180 -8.48 -19.65 61.65
CA ARG A 180 -8.37 -18.83 62.86
C ARG A 180 -9.69 -18.75 63.63
N TYR A 181 -10.83 -18.80 62.95
CA TYR A 181 -12.16 -18.66 63.55
C TYR A 181 -12.77 -19.99 64.03
N LYS A 182 -12.36 -21.14 63.45
CA LYS A 182 -12.78 -22.49 63.89
C LYS A 182 -11.99 -23.04 65.08
N LYS A 183 -11.12 -22.24 65.69
CA LYS A 183 -10.34 -22.60 66.87
C LYS A 183 -10.84 -21.81 68.07
#